data_AF-A0A7Z9HFS3-F1
#
_entry.id   AF-A0A7Z9HFS3-F1
#
_cell.length_a   1.000
_cell.length_b   1.000
_cell.length_c   1.000
_cell.angle_alpha   90.00
_cell.angle_beta   90.00
_cell.angle_gamma   90.00
#
_symmetry.space_group_name_H-M   'P 1'
#
loop_
_entity.id
_entity.type
_entity.pdbx_description
1 polymer ?
#
loop_
_entity_poly.entity_id
_entity_poly.type
_entity_poly.pdbx_seq_one_letter_code
_entity_poly.pdbx_strand_id
1 'polypeptide(L)'
;TNAVRYGRTLLKSIRKFLIFQLTVNVAAILVAFLGPFFGIDLPLTMTQLLWVNIVMDTLAAFAFSGEAALQRYMNEKPIPKGESLISGDMWSAILIDGFYMAFLSLFFLTSDFVSGLFVCDTVRCTDPEVNLVLLTAFFGFFVFMNNFNKFNARTESLNLFEHITENRNFLVVVILIFFLQTTFTYFGGEVLRTVGLTLEEWGYVLLFAATIIPLDLTRKLLRNLFVGNPVV
;
A
#
# COMPACT_ATOMS: atom_id res chain seq x y z
N THR A 1 -33.22 -12.58 -3.34
CA THR A 1 -32.34 -13.64 -3.88
C THR A 1 -30.93 -13.45 -3.38
N ASN A 2 -30.39 -14.42 -2.62
CA ASN A 2 -29.02 -14.35 -2.08
C ASN A 2 -27.96 -14.17 -3.19
N ALA A 3 -28.18 -14.75 -4.37
CA ALA A 3 -27.29 -14.60 -5.52
C ALA A 3 -27.03 -13.14 -5.94
N VAL A 4 -28.03 -12.25 -5.87
CA VAL A 4 -27.86 -10.84 -6.23
C VAL A 4 -27.01 -10.10 -5.18
N ARG A 5 -27.19 -10.42 -3.89
CA ARG A 5 -26.39 -9.87 -2.79
C ARG A 5 -24.91 -10.26 -2.92
N TYR A 6 -24.63 -11.54 -3.21
CA TYR A 6 -23.27 -12.02 -3.43
C TYR A 6 -22.64 -11.40 -4.68
N GLY A 7 -23.37 -11.28 -5.79
CA GLY A 7 -22.88 -10.63 -7.01
C GLY A 7 -22.51 -9.16 -6.81
N ARG A 8 -23.34 -8.39 -6.09
CA ARG A 8 -23.02 -7.00 -5.73
C ARG A 8 -21.79 -6.89 -4.84
N THR A 9 -21.65 -7.80 -3.87
CA THR A 9 -20.50 -7.84 -2.96
C THR A 9 -19.21 -8.15 -3.72
N LEU A 10 -19.25 -9.10 -4.66
CA LEU A 10 -18.10 -9.47 -5.48
C LEU A 10 -17.62 -8.28 -6.32
N LEU A 11 -18.53 -7.57 -6.98
CA LEU A 11 -18.18 -6.42 -7.82
C LEU A 11 -17.54 -5.29 -7.00
N LYS A 12 -18.04 -5.03 -5.79
CA LYS A 12 -17.41 -4.07 -4.85
C LYS A 12 -16.02 -4.52 -4.42
N SER A 13 -15.85 -5.80 -4.13
CA SER A 13 -14.55 -6.38 -3.75
C SER A 13 -13.52 -6.23 -4.87
N ILE A 14 -13.93 -6.49 -6.12
CA ILE A 14 -13.10 -6.27 -7.30
C ILE A 14 -12.73 -4.79 -7.45
N ARG A 15 -13.68 -3.86 -7.30
CA ARG A 15 -13.40 -2.41 -7.37
C ARG A 15 -12.36 -1.98 -6.32
N LYS A 16 -12.47 -2.43 -5.07
CA LYS A 16 -11.50 -2.12 -4.00
C LYS A 16 -10.11 -2.70 -4.29
N PHE A 17 -10.06 -3.95 -4.76
CA PHE A 17 -8.81 -4.56 -5.19
C PHE A 17 -8.17 -3.77 -6.33
N LEU A 18 -8.95 -3.33 -7.32
CA LEU A 18 -8.45 -2.50 -8.42
C LEU A 18 -7.93 -1.15 -7.94
N ILE A 19 -8.61 -0.47 -7.02
CA ILE A 19 -8.10 0.79 -6.42
C ILE A 19 -6.74 0.53 -5.80
N PHE A 20 -6.64 -0.49 -4.94
CA PHE A 20 -5.38 -0.85 -4.29
C PHE A 20 -4.26 -1.14 -5.30
N GLN A 21 -4.50 -2.08 -6.23
CA GLN A 21 -3.51 -2.53 -7.20
C GLN A 21 -3.05 -1.40 -8.14
N LEU A 22 -3.99 -0.61 -8.66
CA LEU A 22 -3.67 0.50 -9.56
C LEU A 22 -2.89 1.59 -8.84
N THR A 23 -3.22 1.89 -7.59
CA THR A 23 -2.50 2.87 -6.76
C THR A 23 -1.03 2.46 -6.58
N VAL A 24 -0.79 1.20 -6.19
CA VAL A 24 0.57 0.66 -6.01
C VAL A 24 1.35 0.67 -7.32
N ASN A 25 0.71 0.27 -8.42
CA ASN A 25 1.34 0.27 -9.74
C ASN A 25 1.72 1.68 -10.21
N VAL A 26 0.83 2.67 -10.03
CA VAL A 26 1.12 4.08 -10.36
C VAL A 26 2.31 4.56 -9.53
N ALA A 27 2.31 4.31 -8.22
CA ALA A 27 3.41 4.67 -7.34
C ALA A 27 4.74 4.03 -7.78
N ALA A 28 4.74 2.72 -8.05
CA ALA A 28 5.93 1.98 -8.49
C ALA A 28 6.49 2.51 -9.81
N ILE A 29 5.62 2.78 -10.79
CA ILE A 29 6.01 3.34 -12.10
C ILE A 29 6.61 4.74 -11.92
N LEU A 30 5.98 5.60 -11.13
CA LEU A 30 6.48 6.95 -10.88
C LEU A 30 7.82 6.94 -10.16
N VAL A 31 8.00 6.06 -9.17
CA VAL A 31 9.29 5.91 -8.46
C VAL A 31 10.37 5.38 -9.40
N ALA A 32 10.07 4.37 -10.21
CA ALA A 32 11.03 3.83 -11.17
C ALA A 32 11.40 4.84 -12.27
N PHE A 33 10.46 5.68 -12.68
CA PHE A 33 10.66 6.71 -13.69
C PHE A 33 11.43 7.92 -13.13
N LEU A 34 11.06 8.41 -11.94
CA LEU A 34 11.65 9.59 -11.32
C LEU A 34 12.95 9.29 -10.57
N GLY A 35 13.15 8.07 -10.07
CA GLY A 35 14.34 7.66 -9.30
C GLY A 35 15.67 8.04 -9.96
N PRO A 36 15.89 7.72 -11.25
CA PRO A 36 17.11 8.09 -11.96
C PRO A 36 17.36 9.61 -12.03
N PHE A 37 16.32 10.44 -12.07
CA PHE A 37 16.47 11.90 -12.07
C PHE A 37 17.00 12.44 -10.73
N PHE A 38 16.84 11.69 -9.65
CA PHE A 38 17.37 12.00 -8.32
C PHE A 38 18.68 11.25 -8.01
N GLY A 39 19.29 10.58 -9.00
CA GLY A 39 20.56 9.88 -8.84
C GLY A 39 20.46 8.52 -8.15
N ILE A 40 19.26 7.91 -8.15
CA ILE A 40 19.03 6.62 -7.50
C ILE A 40 18.70 5.58 -8.57
N ASP A 41 19.71 4.78 -8.90
CA ASP A 41 19.58 3.70 -9.88
C ASP A 41 18.89 2.50 -9.24
N LEU A 42 17.68 2.20 -9.72
CA LEU A 42 16.83 1.08 -9.27
C LEU A 42 16.63 1.04 -7.74
N PRO A 43 15.69 1.83 -7.19
CA PRO A 43 15.40 1.80 -5.76
C PRO A 43 14.87 0.45 -5.27
N LEU A 44 14.27 -0.35 -6.16
CA LEU A 44 13.92 -1.74 -5.93
C LEU A 44 14.59 -2.63 -6.95
N THR A 45 15.12 -3.77 -6.49
CA THR A 45 15.68 -4.79 -7.38
C THR A 45 14.58 -5.56 -8.10
N MET A 46 14.92 -6.23 -9.21
CA MET A 46 13.96 -7.07 -9.94
C MET A 46 13.33 -8.15 -9.03
N THR A 47 14.12 -8.73 -8.12
CA THR A 47 13.63 -9.74 -7.16
C THR A 47 12.65 -9.14 -6.14
N GLN A 48 12.91 -7.93 -5.65
CA GLN A 48 12.02 -7.22 -4.73
C GLN A 48 10.69 -6.83 -5.41
N LEU A 49 10.74 -6.39 -6.68
CA LEU A 49 9.54 -6.13 -7.48
C LEU A 49 8.73 -7.41 -7.72
N LEU A 50 9.40 -8.54 -8.00
CA LEU A 50 8.75 -9.84 -8.14
C LEU A 50 8.03 -10.25 -6.84
N TRP A 51 8.68 -10.04 -5.68
CA TRP A 51 8.09 -10.30 -4.38
C TRP A 51 6.81 -9.47 -4.14
N VAL A 52 6.85 -8.18 -4.45
CA VAL A 52 5.66 -7.30 -4.34
C VAL A 52 4.55 -7.79 -5.27
N ASN A 53 4.84 -7.96 -6.56
CA ASN A 53 3.83 -8.31 -7.57
C ASN A 53 3.25 -9.71 -7.40
N ILE A 54 4.03 -10.68 -6.93
CA ILE A 54 3.55 -12.06 -6.76
C ILE A 54 2.97 -12.25 -5.37
N VAL A 55 3.68 -11.89 -4.31
CA VAL A 55 3.26 -12.29 -2.95
C VAL A 55 2.37 -11.25 -2.32
N MET A 56 2.76 -9.97 -2.34
CA MET A 56 1.94 -8.94 -1.70
C MET A 56 0.58 -8.80 -2.38
N ASP A 57 0.56 -8.80 -3.72
CA ASP A 57 -0.67 -8.59 -4.50
C ASP A 57 -1.60 -9.79 -4.46
N THR A 58 -1.07 -11.03 -4.52
CA THR A 58 -1.93 -12.22 -4.35
C THR A 58 -2.53 -12.31 -2.96
N LEU A 59 -1.75 -11.99 -1.92
CA LEU A 59 -2.27 -11.90 -0.57
C LEU A 59 -3.30 -10.77 -0.43
N ALA A 60 -3.07 -9.61 -1.06
CA ALA A 60 -4.05 -8.52 -1.11
C ALA A 60 -5.36 -8.97 -1.78
N ALA A 61 -5.29 -9.66 -2.91
CA ALA A 61 -6.45 -10.21 -3.60
C ALA A 61 -7.24 -11.15 -2.68
N PHE A 62 -6.54 -12.00 -1.92
CA PHE A 62 -7.17 -12.87 -0.92
C PHE A 62 -7.88 -12.07 0.18
N ALA A 63 -7.26 -10.99 0.70
CA ALA A 63 -7.84 -10.12 1.72
C ALA A 63 -9.14 -9.45 1.26
N PHE A 64 -9.18 -8.97 0.00
CA PHE A 64 -10.38 -8.33 -0.56
C PHE A 64 -11.44 -9.33 -0.99
N SER A 65 -11.07 -10.57 -1.35
CA SER A 65 -12.03 -11.63 -1.71
C SER A 65 -12.93 -12.07 -0.54
N GLY A 66 -12.45 -11.92 0.70
CA GLY A 66 -13.13 -12.33 1.92
C GLY A 66 -14.10 -11.29 2.52
N GLU A 67 -14.50 -10.24 1.79
CA GLU A 67 -15.38 -9.22 2.34
C GLU A 67 -16.77 -9.78 2.70
N ALA A 68 -17.21 -9.47 3.93
CA ALA A 68 -18.55 -9.83 4.39
C ALA A 68 -19.61 -9.16 3.50
N ALA A 69 -20.59 -9.95 3.06
CA ALA A 69 -21.72 -9.47 2.28
C ALA A 69 -22.61 -8.57 3.16
N LEU A 70 -22.30 -7.29 3.32
CA LEU A 70 -23.04 -6.38 4.18
C LEU A 70 -24.46 -6.13 3.63
N GLN A 71 -25.46 -6.08 4.52
CA GLN A 71 -26.86 -5.85 4.14
C GLN A 71 -27.07 -4.46 3.51
N ARG A 72 -26.22 -3.48 3.86
CA ARG A 72 -26.24 -2.12 3.29
C ARG A 72 -26.12 -2.09 1.76
N TYR A 73 -25.40 -3.06 1.17
CA TYR A 73 -25.21 -3.16 -0.28
C TYR A 73 -26.50 -3.47 -1.05
N MET A 74 -27.54 -3.91 -0.36
CA MET A 74 -28.87 -4.11 -0.94
C MET A 74 -29.69 -2.82 -0.99
N ASN A 75 -29.40 -1.85 -0.12
CA ASN A 75 -30.10 -0.57 -0.04
C ASN A 75 -29.52 0.46 -1.02
N GLU A 76 -28.31 0.23 -1.51
CA GLU A 76 -27.70 1.06 -2.53
C GLU A 76 -28.33 0.83 -3.91
N LYS A 77 -28.35 1.90 -4.72
CA LYS A 77 -28.87 1.87 -6.08
C LYS A 77 -28.08 0.85 -6.94
N PRO A 78 -28.75 0.10 -7.83
CA PRO A 78 -28.06 -0.83 -8.72
C PRO A 78 -27.05 -0.09 -9.60
N ILE A 79 -25.88 -0.69 -9.79
CA ILE A 79 -24.86 -0.19 -10.71
C ILE A 79 -25.41 -0.24 -12.15
N PRO A 80 -25.47 0.88 -12.89
CA PRO A 80 -25.96 0.92 -14.27
C PRO A 80 -25.09 0.05 -15.19
N LYS A 81 -25.71 -0.62 -16.18
CA LYS A 81 -25.01 -1.54 -17.11
C LYS A 81 -23.99 -0.86 -18.05
N GLY A 82 -23.89 0.48 -18.03
CA GLY A 82 -22.94 1.27 -18.82
C GLY A 82 -22.00 2.14 -17.97
N GLU A 83 -22.00 1.98 -16.65
CA GLU A 83 -21.07 2.71 -15.79
C GLU A 83 -19.66 2.09 -15.89
N SER A 84 -18.63 2.93 -16.00
CA SER A 84 -17.24 2.49 -15.94
C SER A 84 -16.99 1.68 -14.67
N LEU A 85 -16.18 0.62 -14.77
CA LEU A 85 -15.81 -0.19 -13.61
C LEU A 85 -15.10 0.65 -12.54
N ILE A 86 -14.33 1.65 -12.97
CA ILE A 86 -13.64 2.63 -12.15
C ILE A 86 -14.38 3.97 -12.27
N SER A 87 -14.95 4.44 -11.16
CA SER A 87 -15.64 5.73 -11.10
C SER A 87 -14.65 6.90 -11.05
N GLY A 88 -15.11 8.13 -11.32
CA GLY A 88 -14.27 9.33 -11.19
C GLY A 88 -13.71 9.51 -9.77
N ASP A 89 -14.47 9.11 -8.75
CA ASP A 89 -14.00 9.13 -7.36
C ASP A 89 -12.86 8.13 -7.12
N MET A 90 -12.98 6.92 -7.68
CA MET A 90 -11.92 5.91 -7.61
C MET A 90 -10.64 6.40 -8.30
N TRP A 91 -10.75 7.08 -9.45
CA TRP A 91 -9.61 7.70 -10.12
C TRP A 91 -8.94 8.76 -9.26
N SER A 92 -9.72 9.58 -8.53
CA SER A 92 -9.16 10.56 -7.61
C SER A 92 -8.35 9.91 -6.50
N ALA A 93 -8.84 8.79 -5.94
CA ALA A 93 -8.10 8.01 -4.95
C ALA A 93 -6.80 7.45 -5.54
N ILE A 94 -6.89 6.75 -6.68
CA ILE A 94 -5.74 6.12 -7.35
C ILE A 94 -4.63 7.13 -7.66
N LEU A 95 -5.00 8.30 -8.21
CA LEU A 95 -4.03 9.31 -8.59
C LEU A 95 -3.45 10.02 -7.38
N ILE A 96 -4.28 10.52 -6.46
CA ILE A 96 -3.79 11.28 -5.30
C ILE A 96 -2.92 10.39 -4.40
N ASP A 97 -3.40 9.18 -4.08
CA ASP A 97 -2.66 8.26 -3.21
C ASP A 97 -1.42 7.75 -3.94
N GLY A 98 -1.50 7.45 -5.25
CA GLY A 98 -0.37 6.99 -6.05
C GLY A 98 0.73 8.04 -6.19
N PHE A 99 0.37 9.30 -6.46
CA PHE A 99 1.32 10.42 -6.50
C PHE A 99 1.94 10.67 -5.13
N TYR A 100 1.15 10.62 -4.06
CA TYR A 100 1.68 10.80 -2.71
C TYR A 100 2.64 9.68 -2.32
N MET A 101 2.30 8.42 -2.60
CA MET A 101 3.17 7.27 -2.34
C MET A 101 4.48 7.38 -3.12
N ALA A 102 4.43 7.83 -4.38
CA ALA A 102 5.62 8.09 -5.17
C ALA A 102 6.46 9.23 -4.59
N PHE A 103 5.83 10.36 -4.25
CA PHE A 103 6.50 11.49 -3.62
C PHE A 103 7.18 11.10 -2.31
N LEU A 104 6.47 10.39 -1.43
CA LEU A 104 6.99 9.94 -0.15
C LEU A 104 8.12 8.93 -0.33
N SER A 105 8.02 8.06 -1.34
CA SER A 105 9.09 7.12 -1.68
C SER A 105 10.36 7.83 -2.14
N LEU A 106 10.24 8.84 -3.01
CA LEU A 106 11.38 9.65 -3.44
C LEU A 106 11.94 10.48 -2.28
N PHE A 107 11.07 11.05 -1.44
CA PHE A 107 11.48 11.77 -0.24
C PHE A 107 12.27 10.85 0.71
N PHE A 108 11.78 9.63 0.94
CA PHE A 108 12.46 8.64 1.78
C PHE A 108 13.85 8.30 1.26
N LEU A 109 14.01 8.23 -0.06
CA LEU A 109 15.26 7.85 -0.72
C LEU A 109 16.26 9.00 -0.88
N THR A 110 15.79 10.23 -1.10
CA THR A 110 16.64 11.39 -1.44
C THR A 110 16.86 12.35 -0.26
N SER A 111 16.06 12.28 0.80
CA SER A 111 16.19 13.22 1.91
C SER A 111 17.42 12.94 2.78
N ASP A 112 18.26 13.96 2.96
CA ASP A 112 19.41 13.91 3.89
C ASP A 112 18.98 13.59 5.33
N PHE A 113 17.79 14.05 5.74
CA PHE A 113 17.22 13.74 7.05
C PHE A 113 16.99 12.24 7.21
N VAL A 114 16.40 11.59 6.20
CA VAL A 114 16.10 10.16 6.24
C VAL A 114 17.38 9.34 6.13
N SER A 115 18.29 9.73 5.24
CA SER A 115 19.61 9.09 5.13
C SER A 115 20.38 9.11 6.46
N GLY A 116 20.29 10.22 7.22
CA GLY A 116 20.87 10.34 8.55
C GLY A 116 20.27 9.41 9.62
N LEU A 117 19.05 8.91 9.42
CA LEU A 117 18.42 7.91 10.31
C LEU A 117 18.89 6.47 10.01
N PHE A 118 19.40 6.22 8.81
CA PHE A 118 19.81 4.89 8.33
C PHE A 118 21.32 4.89 8.05
N VAL A 119 22.11 4.99 9.13
CA VAL A 119 23.58 5.02 9.03
C VAL A 119 24.12 3.65 8.64
N CYS A 120 24.94 3.63 7.58
CA CYS A 120 25.66 2.45 7.16
C CYS A 120 26.86 2.18 8.09
N ASP A 121 26.85 1.04 8.78
CA ASP A 121 28.03 0.54 9.47
C ASP A 121 28.95 -0.23 8.51
N THR A 122 30.25 -0.26 8.79
CA THR A 122 31.26 -1.02 8.02
C THR A 122 30.99 -2.53 7.95
N VAL A 123 30.15 -3.05 8.85
CA VAL A 123 29.73 -4.47 8.89
C VAL A 123 28.51 -4.72 7.97
N ARG A 124 27.64 -3.72 7.80
CA ARG A 124 26.39 -3.82 7.04
C ARG A 124 26.52 -3.31 5.61
N CYS A 125 27.52 -2.48 5.34
CA CYS A 125 27.75 -1.86 4.04
C CYS A 125 29.20 -2.06 3.61
N THR A 126 29.40 -2.96 2.65
CA THR A 126 30.72 -3.27 2.08
C THR A 126 31.21 -2.14 1.16
N ASP A 127 30.29 -1.48 0.44
CA ASP A 127 30.59 -0.38 -0.47
C ASP A 127 30.09 0.96 0.12
N PRO A 128 30.97 1.98 0.31
CA PRO A 128 30.58 3.28 0.88
C PRO A 128 29.64 4.09 -0.01
N GLU A 129 29.63 3.82 -1.32
CA GLU A 129 28.82 4.53 -2.30
C GLU A 129 27.35 4.09 -2.29
N VAL A 130 27.05 2.91 -1.73
CA VAL A 130 25.69 2.35 -1.71
C VAL A 130 25.23 2.11 -0.29
N ASN A 131 24.25 2.90 0.15
CA ASN A 131 23.61 2.70 1.44
C ASN A 131 22.61 1.52 1.40
N LEU A 132 23.12 0.30 1.58
CA LEU A 132 22.33 -0.94 1.61
C LEU A 132 21.29 -0.95 2.74
N VAL A 133 21.57 -0.30 3.87
CA VAL A 133 20.61 -0.17 4.99
C VAL A 133 19.41 0.65 4.54
N LEU A 134 19.63 1.81 3.91
CA LEU A 134 18.58 2.67 3.38
C LEU A 134 17.75 1.98 2.30
N LEU A 135 18.38 1.24 1.37
CA LEU A 135 17.65 0.48 0.34
C LEU A 135 16.80 -0.64 0.96
N THR A 136 17.31 -1.30 2.00
CA THR A 136 16.54 -2.33 2.72
C THR A 136 15.38 -1.70 3.50
N ALA A 137 15.63 -0.57 4.16
CA ALA A 137 14.62 0.23 4.83
C ALA A 137 13.53 0.66 3.85
N PHE A 138 13.93 1.10 2.65
CA PHE A 138 13.02 1.49 1.57
C PHE A 138 12.16 0.33 1.09
N PHE A 139 12.75 -0.86 0.91
CA PHE A 139 11.98 -2.05 0.56
C PHE A 139 10.92 -2.39 1.61
N GLY A 140 11.28 -2.36 2.90
CA GLY A 140 10.32 -2.54 4.01
C GLY A 140 9.26 -1.44 4.05
N PHE A 141 9.68 -0.18 3.90
CA PHE A 141 8.81 1.00 3.86
C PHE A 141 7.78 0.89 2.74
N PHE A 142 8.21 0.59 1.51
CA PHE A 142 7.32 0.47 0.37
C PHE A 142 6.27 -0.63 0.60
N VAL A 143 6.69 -1.76 1.17
CA VAL A 143 5.80 -2.88 1.50
C VAL A 143 4.79 -2.50 2.58
N PHE A 144 5.22 -1.84 3.64
CA PHE A 144 4.32 -1.44 4.73
C PHE A 144 3.42 -0.28 4.36
N MET A 145 3.90 0.67 3.55
CA MET A 145 3.08 1.74 2.99
C MET A 145 1.94 1.15 2.16
N ASN A 146 2.24 0.15 1.30
CA ASN A 146 1.22 -0.59 0.57
C ASN A 146 0.27 -1.33 1.53
N ASN A 147 0.80 -1.99 2.56
CA ASN A 147 -0.02 -2.71 3.53
C ASN A 147 -0.97 -1.77 4.30
N PHE A 148 -0.53 -0.56 4.66
CA PHE A 148 -1.38 0.47 5.26
C PHE A 148 -2.38 1.04 4.26
N ASN A 149 -1.99 1.24 3.01
CA ASN A 149 -2.92 1.66 1.95
C ASN A 149 -4.06 0.66 1.73
N LYS A 150 -3.89 -0.63 2.05
CA LYS A 150 -5.00 -1.60 2.02
C LYS A 150 -6.15 -1.22 2.95
N PHE A 151 -5.84 -0.65 4.12
CA PHE A 151 -6.87 -0.18 5.06
C PHE A 151 -7.66 0.98 4.45
N ASN A 152 -6.97 1.89 3.76
CA ASN A 152 -7.58 3.02 3.07
C ASN A 152 -8.47 2.56 1.90
N ALA A 153 -7.97 1.66 1.07
CA ALA A 153 -8.69 1.13 -0.10
C ALA A 153 -9.89 0.24 0.29
N ARG A 154 -9.91 -0.32 1.50
CA ARG A 154 -11.00 -1.18 1.99
C ARG A 154 -12.31 -0.43 2.21
N THR A 155 -12.25 0.82 2.66
CA THR A 155 -13.43 1.51 3.17
C THR A 155 -13.55 2.90 2.54
N GLU A 156 -14.72 3.22 1.98
CA GLU A 156 -15.01 4.56 1.46
C GLU A 156 -15.44 5.55 2.56
N SER A 157 -15.77 5.07 3.76
CA SER A 157 -16.09 5.89 4.94
C SER A 157 -14.82 6.41 5.64
N LEU A 158 -15.00 7.43 6.49
CA LEU A 158 -13.92 8.01 7.31
C LEU A 158 -13.51 7.07 8.46
N ASN A 159 -14.34 6.08 8.80
CA ASN A 159 -14.05 5.12 9.86
C ASN A 159 -13.28 3.93 9.28
N LEU A 160 -11.95 4.00 9.27
CA LEU A 160 -11.10 2.90 8.77
C LEU A 160 -11.30 1.59 9.54
N PHE A 161 -11.68 1.67 10.83
CA PHE A 161 -11.91 0.51 11.69
C PHE A 161 -13.32 -0.09 11.59
N GLU A 162 -14.20 0.51 10.80
CA GLU A 162 -15.59 0.05 10.66
C GLU A 162 -15.62 -1.39 10.08
N HIS A 163 -16.26 -2.32 10.80
CA HIS A 163 -16.38 -3.73 10.43
C HIS A 163 -15.04 -4.46 10.23
N ILE A 164 -13.92 -3.97 10.77
CA ILE A 164 -12.60 -4.61 10.61
C ILE A 164 -12.60 -6.07 11.07
N THR A 165 -13.21 -6.34 12.23
CA THR A 165 -13.28 -7.66 12.88
C THR A 165 -14.22 -8.65 12.20
N GLU A 166 -15.11 -8.19 11.32
CA GLU A 166 -16.02 -9.06 10.57
C GLU A 166 -15.33 -9.74 9.39
N ASN A 167 -14.29 -9.11 8.82
CA ASN A 167 -13.43 -9.73 7.81
C ASN A 167 -12.12 -10.21 8.47
N ARG A 168 -12.19 -11.40 9.09
CA ARG A 168 -11.01 -12.04 9.71
C ARG A 168 -9.89 -12.31 8.70
N ASN A 169 -10.22 -12.63 7.45
CA ASN A 169 -9.23 -12.89 6.39
C ASN A 169 -8.36 -11.66 6.11
N PHE A 170 -8.95 -10.47 6.12
CA PHE A 170 -8.20 -9.22 5.95
C PHE A 170 -7.13 -9.03 7.03
N LEU A 171 -7.49 -9.21 8.30
CA LEU A 171 -6.54 -9.09 9.41
C LEU A 171 -5.43 -10.15 9.35
N VAL A 172 -5.79 -11.39 9.02
CA VAL A 172 -4.81 -12.48 8.85
C VAL A 172 -3.80 -12.12 7.76
N VAL A 173 -4.25 -11.61 6.62
CA VAL A 173 -3.36 -11.20 5.53
C VAL A 173 -2.45 -10.05 5.94
N VAL A 174 -2.97 -9.02 6.61
CA VAL A 174 -2.15 -7.88 7.05
C VAL A 174 -1.04 -8.35 7.97
N ILE A 175 -1.37 -9.17 8.97
CA ILE A 175 -0.39 -9.74 9.92
C ILE A 175 0.61 -10.64 9.19
N LEU A 176 0.12 -11.47 8.26
CA LEU A 176 0.97 -12.36 7.47
C LEU A 176 1.98 -11.56 6.63
N ILE A 177 1.58 -10.44 6.03
CA ILE A 177 2.50 -9.58 5.27
C ILE A 177 3.54 -8.94 6.18
N PHE A 178 3.13 -8.47 7.36
CA PHE A 178 4.08 -7.95 8.35
C PHE A 178 5.12 -9.00 8.75
N PHE A 179 4.66 -10.22 9.04
CA PHE A 179 5.51 -11.33 9.41
C PHE A 179 6.45 -11.76 8.28
N LEU A 180 5.92 -11.97 7.07
CA LEU A 180 6.70 -12.37 5.91
C LEU A 180 7.73 -11.31 5.54
N GLN A 181 7.33 -10.04 5.48
CA GLN A 181 8.26 -8.95 5.15
C GLN A 181 9.42 -8.88 6.14
N THR A 182 9.13 -8.89 7.44
CA THR A 182 10.16 -8.86 8.48
C THR A 182 11.08 -10.08 8.37
N THR A 183 10.52 -11.26 8.16
CA THR A 183 11.29 -12.51 7.98
C THR A 183 12.19 -12.41 6.75
N PHE A 184 11.67 -11.99 5.60
CA PHE A 184 12.46 -11.87 4.37
C PHE A 184 13.57 -10.82 4.47
N THR A 185 13.40 -9.77 5.27
CA THR A 185 14.47 -8.80 5.51
C THR A 185 15.67 -9.43 6.24
N TYR A 186 15.44 -10.32 7.21
CA TYR A 186 16.53 -10.98 7.95
C TYR A 186 17.09 -12.23 7.27
N PHE A 187 16.25 -12.99 6.57
CA PHE A 187 16.64 -14.25 5.92
C PHE A 187 16.92 -14.11 4.42
N GLY A 188 16.59 -12.97 3.81
CA GLY A 188 16.72 -12.73 2.37
C GLY A 188 18.15 -12.55 1.89
N GLY A 189 19.04 -12.08 2.75
CA GLY A 189 20.48 -11.93 2.48
C GLY A 189 20.78 -11.35 1.09
N GLU A 190 21.66 -12.03 0.36
CA GLU A 190 22.09 -11.64 -0.99
C GLU A 190 20.97 -11.75 -2.05
N VAL A 191 20.03 -12.69 -1.91
CA VAL A 191 18.97 -12.92 -2.91
C VAL A 191 18.02 -11.74 -3.02
N LEU A 192 17.67 -11.14 -1.89
CA LEU A 192 16.83 -9.94 -1.83
C LEU A 192 17.63 -8.65 -1.68
N ARG A 193 18.97 -8.74 -1.59
CA ARG A 193 19.88 -7.61 -1.29
C ARG A 193 19.40 -6.84 -0.06
N THR A 194 19.15 -7.57 1.04
CA THR A 194 18.64 -7.01 2.29
C THR A 194 19.60 -7.23 3.44
N VAL A 195 19.73 -6.23 4.30
CA VAL A 195 20.46 -6.31 5.56
C VAL A 195 19.52 -6.23 6.75
N GLY A 196 19.88 -6.86 7.86
CA GLY A 196 19.08 -6.80 9.08
C GLY A 196 18.96 -5.36 9.59
N LEU A 197 17.73 -4.89 9.75
CA LEU A 197 17.45 -3.60 10.37
C LEU A 197 17.37 -3.70 11.90
N THR A 198 17.69 -2.63 12.59
CA THR A 198 17.48 -2.50 14.04
C THR A 198 16.01 -2.22 14.36
N LEU A 199 15.62 -2.39 15.62
CA LEU A 199 14.26 -2.10 16.07
C LEU A 199 13.90 -0.61 15.91
N GLU A 200 14.87 0.29 16.09
CA GLU A 200 14.68 1.73 15.91
C GLU A 200 14.45 2.08 14.43
N GLU A 201 15.28 1.52 13.55
CA GLU A 201 15.14 1.67 12.10
C GLU A 201 13.77 1.17 11.60
N TRP A 202 13.29 0.02 12.10
CA TRP A 202 11.93 -0.45 11.83
C TRP A 202 10.85 0.52 12.33
N GLY A 203 11.07 1.16 13.49
CA GLY A 203 10.19 2.19 14.01
C GLY A 203 10.05 3.37 13.06
N TYR A 204 11.15 3.85 12.49
CA TYR A 204 11.13 4.92 11.48
C TYR A 204 10.42 4.48 10.19
N VAL A 205 10.74 3.29 9.68
CA VAL A 205 10.08 2.71 8.50
C VAL A 205 8.56 2.67 8.68
N LEU A 206 8.10 2.19 9.84
CA LEU A 206 6.67 2.13 10.18
C LEU A 206 6.03 3.51 10.30
N LEU A 207 6.73 4.47 10.92
CA LEU A 207 6.24 5.83 11.10
C LEU A 207 6.04 6.54 9.76
N PHE A 208 7.01 6.43 8.85
CA PHE A 208 6.87 6.97 7.49
C PHE A 208 5.77 6.24 6.71
N ALA A 209 5.72 4.91 6.78
CA ALA A 209 4.69 4.14 6.08
C ALA A 209 3.27 4.50 6.56
N ALA A 210 3.09 4.80 7.86
CA ALA A 210 1.80 5.13 8.43
C ALA A 210 1.23 6.49 7.97
N THR A 211 2.03 7.38 7.38
CA THR A 211 1.55 8.70 6.93
C THR A 211 0.56 8.64 5.77
N ILE A 212 0.49 7.51 5.05
CA ILE A 212 -0.53 7.28 4.02
C ILE A 212 -1.96 7.27 4.59
N ILE A 213 -2.12 6.85 5.86
CA ILE A 213 -3.41 6.77 6.54
C ILE A 213 -4.05 8.16 6.71
N PRO A 214 -3.41 9.14 7.38
CA PRO A 214 -3.99 10.47 7.55
C PRO A 214 -4.18 11.21 6.22
N LEU A 215 -3.34 10.94 5.21
CA LEU A 215 -3.51 11.56 3.90
C LEU A 215 -4.82 11.14 3.23
N ASP A 216 -5.07 9.84 3.11
CA ASP A 216 -6.30 9.35 2.48
C ASP A 216 -7.55 9.74 3.31
N LEU A 217 -7.45 9.76 4.64
CA LEU A 217 -8.49 10.31 5.50
C LEU A 217 -8.81 11.77 5.16
N THR A 218 -7.76 12.59 4.95
CA THR A 218 -7.91 13.99 4.54
C THR A 218 -8.54 14.11 3.16
N ARG A 219 -8.12 13.28 2.20
CA ARG A 219 -8.74 13.20 0.86
C ARG A 219 -10.22 12.85 0.94
N LYS A 220 -10.58 11.83 1.73
CA LYS A 220 -11.98 11.43 1.97
C LYS A 220 -12.79 12.54 2.64
N LEU A 221 -12.19 13.26 3.58
CA LEU A 221 -12.83 14.39 4.25
C LEU A 221 -13.11 15.53 3.26
N LEU A 222 -12.14 15.89 2.43
CA LEU A 222 -12.31 16.89 1.37
C LEU A 222 -13.38 16.46 0.36
N ARG A 223 -13.36 15.19 -0.09
CA ARG A 223 -14.40 14.65 -0.96
C ARG A 223 -15.79 14.79 -0.33
N ASN A 224 -15.94 14.39 0.94
CA ASN A 224 -17.22 14.46 1.64
C ASN A 224 -17.72 15.91 1.79
N LEU A 225 -16.82 16.90 1.90
CA LEU A 225 -17.14 18.32 1.97
C LEU A 225 -17.54 18.91 0.60
N PHE A 226 -16.84 18.55 -0.49
CA PHE A 226 -17.02 19.19 -1.80
C PHE A 226 -18.00 18.45 -2.73
N VAL A 227 -18.04 17.12 -2.68
CA VAL A 227 -18.80 16.28 -3.61
C VAL A 227 -20.00 15.61 -2.92
N GLY A 228 -19.99 15.56 -1.58
CA GLY A 228 -21.00 14.90 -0.76
C GLY A 228 -20.56 13.51 -0.29
N ASN A 229 -21.13 13.04 0.82
CA ASN A 229 -20.76 11.75 1.42
C ASN A 229 -21.45 10.60 0.65
N PRO A 230 -20.69 9.69 0.01
CA PRO A 230 -21.27 8.57 -0.75
C PRO A 230 -21.87 7.47 0.16
N VAL A 231 -21.70 7.58 1.49
CA VAL A 231 -22.09 6.58 2.48
C VAL A 231 -23.42 6.93 3.18
N VAL A 232 -24.17 7.94 2.70
CA VAL A 232 -25.50 8.32 3.22
C VAL A 232 -26.61 7.55 2.53
#